data_AF-A0A2P7QI46-F1
#
_entry.id   AF-A0A2P7QI46-F1
#
_cell.length_a   1.000
_cell.length_b   1.000
_cell.length_c   1.000
_cell.angle_alpha   90.00
_cell.angle_beta   90.00
_cell.angle_gamma   90.00
#
_symmetry.space_group_name_H-M   'P 1'
#
loop_
_entity.id
_entity.type
_entity.pdbx_description
1 polymer ?
#
loop_
_entity_poly.entity_id
_entity_poly.type
_entity_poly.pdbx_seq_one_letter_code
_entity_poly.pdbx_strand_id
1 'polypeptide(L)'
;MSGPIFVPIRDPADDQLVDQHFRGGANWFMLIKELRAAYDLSIYEAEEMALSHPGWRRWCNLRIKSDRACRMYAWRHLQAHGTASLVRQDGEQLTIG
;
A
#
# COMPACT_ATOMS: atom_id res chain seq x y z
N MET A 1 -24.63 -4.07 -32.03
CA MET A 1 -24.18 -2.81 -31.40
C MET A 1 -24.00 -3.07 -29.92
N SER A 2 -22.79 -3.39 -29.49
CA SER A 2 -22.49 -3.57 -28.06
C SER A 2 -22.28 -2.18 -27.46
N GLY A 3 -23.12 -1.80 -26.51
CA GLY A 3 -22.98 -0.55 -25.76
C GLY A 3 -21.66 -0.51 -24.98
N PRO A 4 -21.20 0.67 -24.55
CA PRO A 4 -19.98 0.78 -23.77
C PRO A 4 -20.14 -0.03 -22.47
N ILE A 5 -19.23 -0.97 -22.26
CA ILE A 5 -19.10 -1.70 -21.00
C ILE A 5 -18.73 -0.66 -19.96
N PHE A 6 -19.65 -0.37 -19.04
CA PHE A 6 -19.33 0.39 -17.84
C PHE A 6 -18.43 -0.51 -16.99
N VAL A 7 -17.11 -0.39 -17.15
CA VAL A 7 -16.17 -0.94 -16.19
C VAL A 7 -16.28 -0.02 -14.98
N PRO A 8 -16.91 -0.46 -13.86
CA PRO A 8 -16.89 0.37 -12.68
C PRO A 8 -15.44 0.67 -12.37
N ILE A 9 -15.11 1.95 -12.20
CA ILE A 9 -13.83 2.38 -11.66
C ILE A 9 -13.78 1.70 -10.27
N ARG A 10 -13.14 0.53 -10.19
CA ARG A 10 -12.98 -0.19 -8.93
C ARG A 10 -12.10 0.71 -8.09
N ASP A 11 -12.59 1.07 -6.92
CA ASP A 11 -11.76 1.71 -5.91
C ASP A 11 -10.55 0.78 -5.68
N PRO A 12 -9.31 1.26 -5.79
CA PRO A 12 -8.12 0.49 -5.46
C PRO A 12 -8.20 -0.19 -4.08
N ALA A 13 -9.00 0.37 -3.15
CA ALA A 13 -9.24 -0.18 -1.83
C ALA A 13 -10.11 -1.44 -1.83
N ASP A 14 -10.95 -1.63 -2.86
CA ASP A 14 -11.81 -2.80 -3.06
C ASP A 14 -11.15 -3.84 -4.00
N ASP A 15 -9.86 -3.68 -4.30
CA ASP A 15 -9.15 -4.63 -5.14
C ASP A 15 -9.09 -6.01 -4.48
N GLN A 16 -9.49 -7.03 -5.25
CA GLN A 16 -9.62 -8.39 -4.77
C GLN A 16 -8.28 -8.97 -4.27
N LEU A 17 -7.15 -8.61 -4.88
CA LEU A 17 -5.84 -9.08 -4.42
C LEU A 17 -5.47 -8.41 -3.09
N VAL A 18 -5.68 -7.10 -2.98
CA VAL A 18 -5.43 -6.34 -1.75
C VAL A 18 -6.20 -6.93 -0.57
N ASP A 19 -7.49 -7.22 -0.77
CA ASP A 19 -8.38 -7.77 0.24
C ASP A 19 -8.04 -9.22 0.62
N GLN A 20 -7.74 -10.06 -0.38
CA GLN A 20 -7.38 -11.47 -0.17
C GLN A 20 -6.10 -11.60 0.65
N HIS A 21 -5.06 -10.85 0.32
CA HIS A 21 -3.81 -10.88 1.09
C HIS A 21 -4.00 -10.39 2.52
N PHE A 22 -4.84 -9.38 2.73
CA PHE A 22 -5.12 -8.90 4.08
C PHE A 22 -5.79 -9.99 4.94
N ARG A 23 -6.83 -10.64 4.41
CA ARG A 23 -7.57 -11.71 5.10
C ARG A 23 -6.75 -13.00 5.24
N GLY A 24 -5.83 -13.26 4.31
CA GLY A 24 -4.99 -14.46 4.24
C GLY A 24 -3.76 -14.46 5.16
N GLY A 25 -3.64 -13.49 6.08
CA GLY A 25 -2.52 -13.42 7.02
C GLY A 25 -1.55 -12.25 6.79
N ALA A 26 -1.93 -11.28 5.96
CA ALA A 26 -1.24 -10.01 5.72
C ALA A 26 0.28 -10.15 5.50
N ASN A 27 0.68 -10.40 4.25
CA ASN A 27 2.08 -10.38 3.83
C ASN A 27 2.36 -9.22 2.86
N TRP A 28 2.92 -8.12 3.39
CA TRP A 28 3.22 -6.90 2.61
C TRP A 28 4.05 -7.18 1.36
N PHE A 29 5.16 -7.90 1.49
CA PHE A 29 6.08 -8.13 0.37
C PHE A 29 5.44 -9.00 -0.73
N MET A 30 4.63 -9.99 -0.35
CA MET A 30 3.92 -10.82 -1.32
C MET A 30 2.86 -10.00 -2.06
N LEU A 31 2.06 -9.20 -1.33
CA LEU A 31 1.07 -8.32 -1.92
C LEU A 31 1.70 -7.37 -2.96
N ILE A 32 2.76 -6.64 -2.59
CA ILE A 32 3.41 -5.71 -3.52
C ILE A 32 3.95 -6.45 -4.74
N LYS A 33 4.53 -7.64 -4.58
CA LYS A 33 5.02 -8.44 -5.71
C LYS A 33 3.88 -8.84 -6.65
N GLU A 34 2.75 -9.29 -6.10
CA GLU A 34 1.60 -9.74 -6.90
C GLU A 34 0.89 -8.58 -7.60
N LEU A 35 0.69 -7.45 -6.92
CA LEU A 35 0.12 -6.24 -7.55
C LEU A 35 0.95 -5.78 -8.74
N ARG A 36 2.28 -5.73 -8.58
CA ARG A 36 3.18 -5.35 -9.67
C ARG A 36 3.11 -6.33 -10.84
N ALA A 37 3.05 -7.63 -10.58
CA ALA A 37 2.97 -8.64 -11.62
C ALA A 37 1.61 -8.66 -12.33
N ALA A 38 0.52 -8.45 -11.60
CA ALA A 38 -0.85 -8.48 -12.14
C ALA A 38 -1.20 -7.22 -12.94
N TYR A 39 -0.70 -6.07 -12.52
CA TYR A 39 -1.10 -4.76 -13.05
C TYR A 39 0.04 -3.97 -13.73
N ASP A 40 1.23 -4.55 -13.87
CA ASP A 40 2.43 -3.92 -14.43
C ASP A 40 2.80 -2.58 -13.75
N LEU A 41 2.71 -2.57 -12.42
CA LEU A 41 2.93 -1.37 -11.61
C LEU A 41 4.39 -1.22 -11.18
N SER A 42 4.81 0.04 -11.01
CA SER A 42 5.99 0.37 -10.24
C SER A 42 5.83 -0.02 -8.76
N ILE A 43 6.93 0.01 -7.99
CA ILE A 43 6.87 -0.22 -6.54
C ILE A 43 5.95 0.81 -5.89
N TYR A 44 6.13 2.09 -6.22
CA TYR A 44 5.36 3.18 -5.62
C TYR A 44 3.86 3.05 -5.91
N GLU A 45 3.46 2.76 -7.15
CA GLU A 45 2.05 2.59 -7.52
C GLU A 45 1.41 1.39 -6.82
N ALA A 46 2.16 0.28 -6.66
CA ALA A 46 1.68 -0.87 -5.92
C ALA A 46 1.52 -0.58 -4.42
N GLU A 47 2.43 0.22 -3.83
CA GLU A 47 2.33 0.67 -2.44
C GLU A 47 1.14 1.62 -2.24
N GLU A 48 0.92 2.56 -3.17
CA GLU A 48 -0.23 3.46 -3.17
C GLU A 48 -1.55 2.68 -3.26
N MET A 49 -1.62 1.72 -4.18
CA MET A 49 -2.76 0.83 -4.33
C MET A 49 -3.01 0.01 -3.06
N ALA A 50 -1.98 -0.62 -2.48
CA ALA A 50 -2.13 -1.38 -1.24
C ALA A 50 -2.57 -0.50 -0.06
N LEU A 51 -2.05 0.73 0.04
CA LEU A 51 -2.35 1.66 1.14
C LEU A 51 -3.66 2.43 0.95
N SER A 52 -4.32 2.34 -0.20
CA SER A 52 -5.72 2.77 -0.31
C SER A 52 -6.62 1.98 0.66
N HIS A 53 -6.32 0.69 0.88
CA HIS A 53 -7.06 -0.17 1.79
C HIS A 53 -6.78 0.17 3.28
N PRO A 54 -7.82 0.50 4.07
CA PRO A 54 -7.65 0.99 5.44
C PRO A 54 -7.04 -0.05 6.40
N GLY A 55 -7.32 -1.34 6.19
CA GLY A 55 -6.71 -2.41 6.98
C GLY A 55 -5.20 -2.48 6.80
N TRP A 56 -4.70 -2.26 5.58
CA TRP A 56 -3.28 -2.26 5.28
C TRP A 56 -2.58 -1.05 5.88
N ARG A 57 -3.17 0.14 5.79
CA ARG A 57 -2.65 1.34 6.49
C ARG A 57 -2.51 1.09 7.98
N ARG A 58 -3.54 0.55 8.63
CA ARG A 58 -3.51 0.25 10.07
C ARG A 58 -2.44 -0.77 10.40
N TRP A 59 -2.34 -1.85 9.61
CA TRP A 59 -1.33 -2.88 9.79
C TRP A 59 0.09 -2.34 9.63
N CYS A 60 0.37 -1.58 8.56
CA CYS A 60 1.67 -0.94 8.33
C CYS A 60 2.01 0.01 9.47
N ASN A 61 1.07 0.84 9.95
CA ASN A 61 1.27 1.71 11.09
C ASN A 61 1.65 0.95 12.37
N LEU A 62 1.01 -0.20 12.64
CA LEU A 62 1.37 -1.05 13.79
C LEU A 62 2.78 -1.64 13.63
N ARG A 63 3.14 -2.08 12.42
CA ARG A 63 4.47 -2.65 12.13
C ARG A 63 5.57 -1.61 12.19
N ILE A 64 5.35 -0.41 11.66
CA ILE A 64 6.30 0.73 11.75
C ILE A 64 6.58 1.07 13.23
N LYS A 65 5.57 0.99 14.10
CA LYS A 65 5.74 1.26 15.53
C LYS A 65 6.47 0.15 16.28
N SER A 66 6.23 -1.10 15.93
CA SER A 66 6.72 -2.27 16.70
C SER A 66 7.98 -2.93 16.13
N ASP A 67 8.30 -2.72 14.86
CA ASP A 67 9.41 -3.37 14.16
C ASP A 67 10.38 -2.33 13.58
N ARG A 68 11.64 -2.38 14.05
CA ARG A 68 12.71 -1.47 13.63
C ARG A 68 12.99 -1.55 12.13
N ALA A 69 12.90 -2.73 11.52
CA ALA A 69 13.12 -2.89 10.08
C ALA A 69 12.02 -2.18 9.30
N CYS A 70 10.75 -2.34 9.71
CA CYS A 70 9.62 -1.63 9.11
C CYS A 70 9.76 -0.10 9.27
N ARG A 71 10.19 0.38 10.44
CA ARG A 71 10.46 1.81 10.65
C ARG A 71 11.55 2.34 9.71
N MET A 72 12.63 1.58 9.51
CA MET A 72 13.71 1.94 8.60
C MET A 72 13.22 2.00 7.14
N TYR A 73 12.38 1.07 6.71
CA TYR A 73 11.76 1.09 5.39
C TYR A 73 10.89 2.34 5.20
N ALA A 74 10.02 2.63 6.16
CA ALA A 74 9.16 3.83 6.11
C ALA A 74 9.99 5.13 6.07
N TRP A 75 11.08 5.19 6.84
CA TRP A 75 12.00 6.33 6.82
C TRP A 75 12.68 6.49 5.45
N ARG A 76 13.17 5.39 4.85
CA ARG A 76 13.78 5.42 3.51
C ARG A 76 12.78 5.86 2.44
N HIS A 77 11.54 5.38 2.53
CA HIS A 77 10.46 5.83 1.63
C HIS A 77 10.25 7.34 1.74
N LEU A 78 10.16 7.87 2.97
CA LEU A 78 10.05 9.31 3.21
C LEU A 78 11.23 10.09 2.63
N GLN A 79 12.46 9.62 2.81
CA GLN A 79 13.66 10.27 2.25
C GLN A 79 13.67 10.26 0.71
N ALA A 80 13.21 9.18 0.08
CA ALA A 80 13.21 9.03 -1.37
C ALA A 80 12.12 9.89 -2.05
N HIS A 81 10.93 9.98 -1.44
CA HIS A 81 9.76 10.60 -2.08
C HIS A 81 9.40 11.99 -1.52
N GLY A 82 9.97 12.40 -0.38
CA GLY A 82 9.76 13.72 0.22
C GLY A 82 8.27 14.03 0.41
N THR A 83 7.79 15.11 -0.19
CA THR A 83 6.38 15.53 -0.11
C THR A 83 5.40 14.58 -0.80
N ALA A 84 5.87 13.78 -1.76
CA ALA A 84 5.06 12.75 -2.42
C ALA A 84 5.05 11.43 -1.62
N SER A 85 5.69 11.36 -0.46
CA SER A 85 5.73 10.15 0.34
C SER A 85 4.35 9.79 0.91
N LEU A 86 3.99 8.51 0.80
CA LEU A 86 2.84 7.89 1.49
C LEU A 86 3.04 7.81 3.02
N VAL A 87 4.30 7.96 3.47
CA VAL A 87 4.69 8.06 4.88
C VAL A 87 4.82 9.54 5.25
N ARG A 88 4.26 9.94 6.39
CA ARG A 88 4.46 11.23 7.04
C ARG A 88 5.26 11.08 8.32
N GLN A 89 5.96 12.14 8.71
CA GLN A 89 6.68 12.23 9.97
C GLN A 89 6.05 13.32 10.84
N ASP A 90 5.73 12.97 12.08
CA ASP A 90 5.32 13.91 13.14
C ASP A 90 6.22 13.71 14.36
N GLY A 91 7.13 14.66 14.58
CA GLY A 91 8.23 14.50 15.53
C GLY A 91 9.07 13.26 15.22
N GLU A 92 9.08 12.29 16.13
CA GLU A 92 9.78 11.00 15.96
C GLU A 92 8.90 9.89 15.35
N GLN A 93 7.60 10.13 15.21
CA GLN A 93 6.66 9.12 14.74
C GLN A 93 6.58 9.13 13.21
N LEU A 94 6.60 7.94 12.62
CA LEU A 94 6.32 7.71 11.21
C LEU A 94 4.95 7.05 11.09
N THR A 95 4.12 7.57 10.19
CA THR A 95 2.77 7.04 9.93
C THR A 95 2.44 7.04 8.45
N ILE A 96 1.64 6.07 8.02
CA ILE A 96 1.00 6.09 6.71
C ILE A 96 -0.17 7.09 6.75
N GLY A 97 -0.21 7.98 5.75
CA GLY A 97 -1.13 9.12 5.66
C GLY A 97 -2.49 8.88 5.00
#